data_AF-A0A920NW36-F1
#
_entry.id   AF-A0A920NW36-F1
#
_cell.length_a   1.000
_cell.length_b   1.000
_cell.length_c   1.000
_cell.angle_alpha   90.00
_cell.angle_beta   90.00
_cell.angle_gamma   90.00
#
_symmetry.space_group_name_H-M   'P 1'
#
loop_
_entity.id
_entity.type
_entity.pdbx_description
1 polymer ?
#
loop_
_entity_poly.entity_id
_entity_poly.type
_entity_poly.pdbx_seq_one_letter_code
_entity_poly.pdbx_strand_id
1 'polypeptide(L)'
;MLERVKIQVNKKKMVVAPTGIAALNIGGTTINSAFRIGFDIIPEITKSKDPRFSKLLKNLELLIIDEISMVRAPMLDAVSKSLQIHRKSTKPFGGVDVFVCGDLFQLPPVVKQHEEREIYEKYDSVYFFDAYSFKEIEGKIFYELTKSFRQEDDDNFYNLLNNIRLGQDLGENNR
;
A
#
# COMPACT_ATOMS: atom_id res chain seq x y z
N MET A 1 -0.33 15.66 -3.56
CA MET A 1 -0.63 15.43 -2.13
C MET A 1 0.56 14.85 -1.40
N LEU A 2 1.09 13.70 -1.82
CA LEU A 2 2.25 13.04 -1.20
C LEU A 2 3.47 13.96 -1.03
N GLU A 3 3.80 14.76 -2.03
CA GLU A 3 4.88 15.77 -1.91
C GLU A 3 4.65 16.77 -0.77
N ARG A 4 3.41 17.21 -0.55
CA ARG A 4 3.09 18.12 0.58
C ARG A 4 3.28 17.42 1.93
N VAL A 5 2.82 16.17 2.07
CA VAL A 5 3.05 15.36 3.29
C VAL A 5 4.55 15.15 3.52
N LYS A 6 5.30 14.84 2.45
CA LYS A 6 6.75 14.70 2.49
C LYS A 6 7.46 15.99 2.88
N ILE A 7 6.94 17.18 2.60
CA ILE A 7 7.59 18.43 2.98
C ILE A 7 7.14 18.91 4.37
N GLN A 8 5.84 18.83 4.67
CA GLN A 8 5.24 19.47 5.84
C GLN A 8 5.33 18.63 7.12
N VAL A 9 5.46 17.30 7.01
CA VAL A 9 5.56 16.42 8.18
C VAL A 9 7.01 16.21 8.58
N ASN A 10 7.40 16.79 9.72
CA ASN A 10 8.74 16.63 10.29
C ASN A 10 8.87 15.31 11.09
N LYS A 11 8.78 14.18 10.37
CA LYS A 11 9.01 12.82 10.88
C LYS A 11 10.05 12.11 10.03
N LYS A 12 10.81 11.20 10.65
CA LYS A 12 11.64 10.21 9.94
C LYS A 12 10.70 9.29 9.17
N LYS A 13 10.70 9.46 7.86
CA LYS A 13 9.72 8.84 6.97
C LYS A 13 10.37 7.95 5.93
N MET A 14 9.62 6.96 5.50
CA MET A 14 9.95 6.09 4.39
C MET A 14 8.78 6.10 3.43
N VAL A 15 9.08 6.25 2.14
CA VAL A 15 8.08 6.29 1.06
C VAL A 15 8.29 5.07 0.20
N VAL A 16 7.25 4.25 0.06
CA VAL A 16 7.30 2.99 -0.67
C VAL A 16 6.12 2.83 -1.62
N ALA A 17 6.30 1.99 -2.62
CA ALA A 17 5.24 1.56 -3.53
C ALA A 17 5.45 0.07 -3.90
N PRO A 18 4.42 -0.65 -4.40
CA PRO A 18 4.55 -2.05 -4.79
C PRO A 18 5.37 -2.26 -6.07
N THR A 19 5.39 -1.30 -7.00
CA THR A 19 6.09 -1.42 -8.28
C THR A 19 7.23 -0.41 -8.43
N GLY A 20 8.21 -0.72 -9.30
CA GLY A 20 9.35 0.15 -9.55
C GLY A 20 8.98 1.50 -10.15
N ILE A 21 8.04 1.53 -11.10
CA ILE A 21 7.57 2.78 -11.72
C ILE A 21 6.81 3.64 -10.71
N ALA A 22 5.91 3.06 -9.91
CA ALA A 22 5.21 3.80 -8.87
C ALA A 22 6.18 4.36 -7.83
N ALA A 23 7.17 3.57 -7.40
CA ALA A 23 8.20 4.02 -6.48
C ALA A 23 9.02 5.19 -7.05
N LEU A 24 9.38 5.13 -8.33
CA LEU A 24 10.11 6.20 -9.01
C LEU A 24 9.29 7.49 -9.05
N ASN A 25 8.00 7.41 -9.38
CA ASN A 25 7.10 8.56 -9.49
C ASN A 25 6.97 9.37 -8.19
N ILE A 26 7.08 8.70 -7.05
CA ILE A 26 7.00 9.34 -5.72
C ILE A 26 8.36 9.62 -5.09
N GLY A 27 9.46 9.36 -5.82
CA GLY A 27 10.82 9.47 -5.30
C GLY A 27 11.09 8.56 -4.10
N GLY A 28 10.51 7.37 -4.10
CA GLY A 28 10.62 6.35 -3.07
C GLY A 28 11.36 5.10 -3.56
N THR A 29 11.09 3.97 -2.90
CA THR A 29 11.63 2.65 -3.27
C THR A 29 10.53 1.60 -3.26
N THR A 30 10.74 0.43 -3.86
CA THR A 30 9.76 -0.66 -3.76
C THR A 30 9.68 -1.19 -2.32
N ILE A 31 8.51 -1.70 -1.92
CA ILE A 31 8.31 -2.36 -0.61
C ILE A 31 9.36 -3.47 -0.40
N ASN A 32 9.55 -4.33 -1.39
CA ASN A 32 10.53 -5.42 -1.36
C ASN A 32 11.95 -4.92 -1.07
N SER A 33 12.40 -3.90 -1.80
CA SER A 33 13.74 -3.32 -1.61
C SER A 33 13.86 -2.63 -0.23
N ALA A 34 12.84 -1.85 0.15
CA ALA A 34 12.83 -1.07 1.37
C ALA A 34 12.88 -1.93 2.63
N PHE A 35 12.17 -3.06 2.63
CA PHE A 35 12.06 -3.97 3.78
C PHE A 35 12.88 -5.24 3.65
N ARG A 36 13.60 -5.42 2.53
CA ARG A 36 14.38 -6.62 2.19
C ARG A 36 13.53 -7.89 2.20
N ILE A 37 12.34 -7.79 1.63
CA ILE A 37 11.36 -8.89 1.53
C ILE A 37 11.52 -9.55 0.16
N GLY A 38 11.66 -10.87 0.15
CA GLY A 38 11.71 -11.69 -1.06
C GLY A 38 10.38 -11.70 -1.84
N PHE A 39 10.29 -12.58 -2.83
CA PHE A 39 9.10 -12.75 -3.67
C PHE A 39 8.23 -13.94 -3.25
N ASP A 40 8.48 -14.48 -2.06
CA ASP A 40 7.67 -15.57 -1.50
C ASP A 40 6.19 -15.15 -1.39
N ILE A 41 5.30 -16.13 -1.49
CA ILE A 41 3.85 -15.91 -1.43
C ILE A 41 3.46 -15.40 -0.05
N ILE A 42 3.94 -16.10 0.98
CA ILE A 42 3.84 -15.72 2.39
C ILE A 42 5.24 -15.44 2.93
N PRO A 43 5.69 -14.18 2.99
CA PRO A 43 7.05 -13.88 3.40
C PRO A 43 7.29 -14.14 4.89
N GLU A 44 8.34 -14.90 5.20
CA GLU A 44 8.80 -15.09 6.57
C GLU A 44 9.81 -14.00 6.96
N ILE A 45 9.50 -13.26 8.01
CA ILE A 45 10.33 -12.14 8.43
C ILE A 45 11.13 -12.48 9.68
N THR A 46 12.44 -12.34 9.55
CA THR A 46 13.40 -12.51 10.65
C THR A 46 14.11 -11.19 10.94
N LYS A 47 14.76 -11.11 12.11
CA LYS A 47 15.54 -9.93 12.47
C LYS A 47 16.78 -9.83 11.59
N SER A 48 16.96 -8.68 10.94
CA SER A 48 18.14 -8.43 10.12
C SER A 48 19.40 -8.34 10.99
N LYS A 49 20.50 -8.92 10.48
CA LYS A 49 21.84 -8.78 11.08
C LYS A 49 22.52 -7.45 10.71
N ASP A 50 21.98 -6.70 9.74
CA ASP A 50 22.53 -5.42 9.32
C ASP A 50 22.16 -4.32 10.34
N PRO A 51 23.16 -3.71 11.03
CA PRO A 51 22.91 -2.68 12.02
C PRO A 51 22.30 -1.41 11.41
N ARG A 52 22.65 -1.07 10.16
CA ARG A 52 22.14 0.14 9.49
C ARG A 52 20.65 0.01 9.21
N PHE A 53 20.26 -1.13 8.64
CA PHE A 53 18.86 -1.44 8.38
C PHE A 53 18.04 -1.52 9.68
N SER A 54 18.58 -2.21 10.69
CA SER A 54 17.94 -2.29 12.01
C SER A 54 17.74 -0.90 12.63
N LYS A 55 18.77 -0.02 12.56
CA LYS A 55 18.69 1.36 13.06
C LYS A 55 17.67 2.18 12.27
N LEU A 56 17.59 1.98 10.97
CA LEU A 56 16.64 2.67 10.10
C LEU A 56 15.19 2.33 10.47
N LEU A 57 14.83 1.04 10.56
CA LEU A 57 13.47 0.63 10.95
C LEU A 57 13.15 0.98 12.42
N LYS A 58 14.15 0.88 13.31
CA LYS A 58 14.00 1.28 14.72
C LYS A 58 13.67 2.77 14.87
N ASN A 59 14.14 3.62 13.98
CA ASN A 59 13.93 5.07 14.03
C ASN A 59 12.85 5.57 13.08
N LEU A 60 12.20 4.70 12.31
CA LEU A 60 11.11 5.10 11.42
C LEU A 60 9.92 5.59 12.25
N GLU A 61 9.31 6.70 11.84
CA GLU A 61 8.17 7.32 12.53
C GLU A 61 6.93 7.35 11.63
N LEU A 62 7.10 7.45 10.31
CA LEU A 62 6.02 7.46 9.33
C LEU A 62 6.36 6.56 8.14
N LEU A 63 5.50 5.59 7.84
CA LEU A 63 5.53 4.81 6.62
C LEU A 63 4.46 5.33 5.65
N ILE A 64 4.88 5.70 4.44
CA ILE A 64 3.99 6.12 3.37
C ILE A 64 3.96 5.04 2.29
N ILE A 65 2.80 4.50 1.98
CA ILE A 65 2.60 3.48 0.94
C ILE A 65 1.70 4.05 -0.15
N ASP A 66 2.24 4.20 -1.36
CA ASP A 66 1.46 4.53 -2.55
C ASP A 66 1.02 3.26 -3.28
N GLU A 67 -0.05 3.37 -4.09
CA GLU A 67 -0.69 2.27 -4.82
C GLU A 67 -1.07 1.08 -3.91
N ILE A 68 -1.66 1.36 -2.75
CA ILE A 68 -2.02 0.35 -1.75
C ILE A 68 -2.96 -0.74 -2.29
N SER A 69 -3.77 -0.44 -3.33
CA SER A 69 -4.66 -1.40 -3.99
C SER A 69 -3.91 -2.58 -4.61
N MET A 70 -2.65 -2.40 -5.00
CA MET A 70 -1.81 -3.45 -5.57
C MET A 70 -1.04 -4.26 -4.51
N VAL A 71 -1.14 -3.89 -3.24
CA VAL A 71 -0.41 -4.57 -2.15
C VAL A 71 -1.20 -5.80 -1.69
N ARG A 72 -0.53 -6.96 -1.69
CA ARG A 72 -1.12 -8.21 -1.18
C ARG A 72 -1.24 -8.21 0.34
N ALA A 73 -2.25 -8.86 0.90
CA ALA A 73 -2.41 -9.03 2.35
C ALA A 73 -1.15 -9.57 3.07
N PRO A 74 -0.52 -10.66 2.60
CA PRO A 74 0.72 -11.17 3.22
C PRO A 74 1.89 -10.20 3.16
N MET A 75 1.97 -9.37 2.11
CA MET A 75 3.04 -8.37 1.97
C MET A 75 2.89 -7.28 3.03
N LEU A 76 1.66 -6.82 3.27
CA LEU A 76 1.40 -5.80 4.28
C LEU A 76 1.70 -6.32 5.70
N ASP A 77 1.33 -7.58 5.99
CA ASP A 77 1.69 -8.23 7.25
C ASP A 77 3.19 -8.43 7.42
N ALA A 78 3.90 -8.78 6.34
CA ALA A 78 5.36 -8.89 6.37
C ALA A 78 6.02 -7.54 6.70
N VAL A 79 5.52 -6.43 6.14
CA VAL A 79 5.96 -5.08 6.50
C VAL A 79 5.70 -4.80 7.99
N SER A 80 4.48 -5.07 8.47
CA SER A 80 4.12 -4.89 9.88
C SER A 80 5.04 -5.69 10.80
N LYS A 81 5.27 -6.97 10.48
CA LYS A 81 6.11 -7.89 11.24
C LYS A 81 7.57 -7.43 11.28
N SER A 82 8.09 -6.93 10.16
CA SER A 82 9.44 -6.37 10.10
C SER A 82 9.60 -5.20 11.06
N LEU A 83 8.64 -4.27 11.10
CA LEU A 83 8.67 -3.15 12.03
C LEU A 83 8.55 -3.61 13.49
N GLN A 84 7.64 -4.54 13.79
CA GLN A 84 7.49 -5.13 15.13
C GLN A 84 8.81 -5.72 15.64
N ILE A 85 9.48 -6.54 14.82
CA ILE A 85 10.75 -7.21 15.17
C ILE A 85 11.86 -6.19 15.43
N HIS A 86 12.04 -5.21 14.54
CA HIS A 86 13.15 -4.26 14.65
C HIS A 86 12.91 -3.19 15.73
N ARG A 87 11.65 -2.88 16.05
CA ARG A 87 11.27 -1.93 17.12
C ARG A 87 11.02 -2.60 18.47
N LYS A 88 10.99 -3.93 18.54
CA LYS A 88 10.60 -4.71 19.73
C LYS A 88 9.22 -4.29 20.26
N SER A 89 8.24 -4.21 19.37
CA SER A 89 6.88 -3.81 19.68
C SER A 89 5.89 -4.88 19.21
N THR A 90 4.83 -5.09 19.98
CA THR A 90 3.71 -5.97 19.61
C THR A 90 2.62 -5.22 18.82
N LYS A 91 2.62 -3.88 18.85
CA LYS A 91 1.64 -3.07 18.09
C LYS A 91 1.76 -3.32 16.58
N PRO A 92 0.66 -3.24 15.81
CA PRO A 92 0.71 -3.22 14.35
C PRO A 92 1.75 -2.21 13.85
N PHE A 93 2.50 -2.59 12.81
CA PHE A 93 3.57 -1.78 12.23
C PHE A 93 4.63 -1.32 13.24
N GLY A 94 4.78 -2.04 14.36
CA GLY A 94 5.68 -1.65 15.44
C GLY A 94 5.36 -0.28 16.05
N GLY A 95 4.12 0.20 15.92
CA GLY A 95 3.67 1.52 16.36
C GLY A 95 4.16 2.67 15.49
N VAL A 96 4.55 2.41 14.24
CA VAL A 96 4.85 3.44 13.23
C VAL A 96 3.53 3.97 12.66
N ASP A 97 3.44 5.28 12.44
CA ASP A 97 2.28 5.85 11.74
C ASP A 97 2.29 5.39 10.29
N VAL A 98 1.15 4.94 9.77
CA VAL A 98 1.03 4.47 8.39
C VAL A 98 0.08 5.38 7.64
N PHE A 99 0.56 5.96 6.55
CA PHE A 99 -0.24 6.71 5.59
C PHE A 99 -0.27 5.92 4.28
N VAL A 100 -1.46 5.54 3.83
CA VAL A 100 -1.62 4.79 2.59
C VAL A 100 -2.45 5.59 1.60
N CYS A 101 -2.12 5.51 0.32
CA CYS A 101 -2.93 6.02 -0.76
C CYS A 101 -2.96 5.03 -1.93
N GLY A 102 -4.02 5.11 -2.71
CA GLY A 102 -4.26 4.25 -3.85
C GLY A 102 -5.74 4.21 -4.19
N ASP A 103 -6.06 3.49 -5.25
CA ASP A 103 -7.40 3.43 -5.80
C ASP A 103 -7.83 1.98 -6.01
N LEU A 104 -8.79 1.54 -5.19
CA LEU A 104 -9.33 0.17 -5.24
C LEU A 104 -10.01 -0.15 -6.58
N PHE A 105 -10.42 0.85 -7.35
CA PHE A 105 -11.08 0.67 -8.65
C PHE A 105 -10.10 0.64 -9.83
N GLN A 106 -8.80 0.85 -9.61
CA GLN A 106 -7.80 0.82 -10.68
C GLN A 106 -7.18 -0.56 -10.85
N LEU A 107 -6.12 -0.86 -10.10
CA LEU A 107 -5.37 -2.11 -10.24
C LEU A 107 -5.41 -2.92 -8.95
N PRO A 108 -5.92 -4.16 -8.99
CA PRO A 108 -5.82 -5.09 -7.88
C PRO A 108 -4.40 -5.68 -7.78
N PRO A 109 -4.09 -6.42 -6.71
CA PRO A 109 -2.83 -7.15 -6.61
C PRO A 109 -2.71 -8.17 -7.75
N VAL A 110 -1.54 -8.22 -8.40
CA VAL A 110 -1.27 -9.23 -9.45
C VAL A 110 -0.81 -10.51 -8.77
N VAL A 111 -1.66 -11.55 -8.79
CA VAL A 111 -1.40 -12.87 -8.20
C VAL A 111 -1.64 -13.97 -9.23
N LYS A 112 -0.79 -14.99 -9.23
CA LYS A 112 -1.04 -16.22 -10.01
C LYS A 112 -2.00 -17.13 -9.26
N GLN A 113 -2.76 -17.96 -9.98
CA GLN A 113 -3.80 -18.80 -9.39
C GLN A 113 -3.31 -19.74 -8.26
N HIS A 114 -2.08 -20.25 -8.34
CA HIS A 114 -1.53 -21.09 -7.27
C HIS A 114 -1.16 -20.27 -6.02
N GLU A 115 -0.65 -19.05 -6.21
CA GLU A 115 -0.33 -18.12 -5.10
C GLU A 115 -1.61 -17.69 -4.39
N GLU A 116 -2.65 -17.41 -5.17
CA GLU A 116 -3.96 -17.03 -4.66
C GLU A 116 -4.55 -18.11 -3.73
N ARG A 117 -4.47 -19.39 -4.10
CA ARG A 117 -4.94 -20.50 -3.25
C ARG A 117 -4.21 -20.55 -1.91
N GLU A 118 -2.88 -20.43 -1.92
CA GLU A 118 -2.08 -20.43 -0.68
C GLU A 118 -2.39 -19.21 0.20
N ILE A 119 -2.67 -18.05 -0.41
CA ILE A 119 -3.08 -16.86 0.33
C ILE A 119 -4.44 -17.10 1.00
N TYR A 120 -5.42 -17.68 0.29
CA TYR A 120 -6.75 -17.96 0.85
C TYR A 120 -6.76 -18.99 1.99
N GLU A 121 -5.71 -19.82 2.14
CA GLU A 121 -5.58 -20.70 3.31
C GLU A 121 -5.34 -19.92 4.61
N LYS A 122 -4.85 -18.67 4.52
CA LYS A 122 -4.48 -17.84 5.66
C LYS A 122 -5.18 -16.49 5.71
N TYR A 123 -5.77 -16.02 4.62
CA TYR A 123 -6.35 -14.69 4.51
C TYR A 123 -7.72 -14.77 3.84
N ASP A 124 -8.63 -13.88 4.22
CA ASP A 124 -9.97 -13.83 3.61
C ASP A 124 -9.91 -13.41 2.13
N SER A 125 -8.88 -12.66 1.73
CA SER A 125 -8.57 -12.35 0.34
C SER A 125 -7.10 -11.97 0.11
N VAL A 126 -6.77 -11.76 -1.16
CA VAL A 126 -5.46 -11.24 -1.57
C VAL A 126 -5.26 -9.76 -1.26
N TYR A 127 -6.32 -9.01 -0.96
CA TYR A 127 -6.27 -7.56 -0.83
C TYR A 127 -5.69 -7.11 0.52
N PHE A 128 -5.00 -5.96 0.53
CA PHE A 128 -4.35 -5.42 1.73
C PHE A 128 -5.29 -5.27 2.94
N PHE A 129 -6.59 -4.98 2.73
CA PHE A 129 -7.54 -4.78 3.82
C PHE A 129 -7.87 -6.06 4.58
N ASP A 130 -7.51 -7.22 4.03
CA ASP A 130 -7.62 -8.51 4.71
C ASP A 130 -6.37 -8.91 5.49
N ALA A 131 -5.31 -8.10 5.45
CA ALA A 131 -4.14 -8.30 6.28
C ALA A 131 -4.50 -8.20 7.77
N TYR A 132 -3.96 -9.08 8.60
CA TYR A 132 -4.21 -9.07 10.04
C TYR A 132 -3.75 -7.76 10.67
N SER A 133 -2.57 -7.29 10.29
CA SER A 133 -2.01 -6.01 10.73
C SER A 133 -2.88 -4.82 10.36
N PHE A 134 -3.58 -4.86 9.21
CA PHE A 134 -4.54 -3.83 8.85
C PHE A 134 -5.76 -3.89 9.76
N LYS A 135 -6.36 -5.07 9.92
CA LYS A 135 -7.55 -5.30 10.76
C LYS A 135 -7.30 -4.83 12.21
N GLU A 136 -6.13 -5.10 12.77
CA GLU A 136 -5.72 -4.70 14.13
C GLU A 136 -5.49 -3.19 14.36
N ILE A 137 -5.36 -2.36 13.31
CA ILE A 137 -5.18 -0.91 13.52
C ILE A 137 -6.44 -0.30 14.16
N GLU A 138 -6.28 0.30 15.33
CA GLU A 138 -7.28 1.14 15.97
C GLU A 138 -7.26 2.57 15.39
N GLY A 139 -8.42 3.23 15.31
CA GLY A 139 -8.49 4.64 14.91
C GLY A 139 -8.15 4.92 13.43
N LYS A 140 -8.45 3.99 12.52
CA LYS A 140 -8.29 4.18 11.07
C LYS A 140 -9.07 5.41 10.61
N ILE A 141 -8.42 6.30 9.86
CA ILE A 141 -9.07 7.46 9.26
C ILE A 141 -9.06 7.28 7.75
N PHE A 142 -10.24 7.30 7.15
CA PHE A 142 -10.43 7.21 5.70
C PHE A 142 -10.81 8.58 5.16
N TYR A 143 -10.11 9.01 4.12
CA TYR A 143 -10.43 10.22 3.38
C TYR A 143 -10.49 9.89 1.89
N GLU A 144 -11.67 10.04 1.30
CA GLU A 144 -11.87 9.91 -0.13
C GLU A 144 -11.63 11.27 -0.81
N LEU A 145 -10.80 11.27 -1.85
CA LEU A 145 -10.60 12.44 -2.70
C LEU A 145 -11.63 12.41 -3.83
N THR A 146 -12.61 13.31 -3.80
CA THR A 146 -13.70 13.33 -4.78
C THR A 146 -13.40 14.18 -6.02
N LYS A 147 -12.49 15.16 -5.93
CA LYS A 147 -12.13 16.03 -7.04
C LYS A 147 -10.93 15.48 -7.81
N SER A 148 -11.12 15.16 -9.09
CA SER A 148 -10.00 14.86 -10.00
C SER A 148 -9.42 16.15 -10.57
N PHE A 149 -8.11 16.32 -10.43
CA PHE A 149 -7.37 17.44 -11.02
C PHE A 149 -6.82 17.13 -12.42
N ARG A 150 -6.92 15.88 -12.89
CA ARG A 150 -6.33 15.44 -14.17
C ARG A 150 -7.20 15.81 -15.38
N GLN A 151 -8.52 15.89 -15.18
CA GLN A 151 -9.51 16.18 -16.23
C GLN A 151 -10.32 17.45 -15.93
N GLU A 152 -9.76 18.43 -15.20
CA GLU A 152 -10.52 19.62 -14.78
C GLU A 152 -11.08 20.45 -15.93
N ASP A 153 -10.49 20.35 -17.12
CA ASP A 153 -10.88 21.14 -18.29
C ASP A 153 -11.92 20.45 -19.19
N ASP A 154 -12.34 19.21 -18.88
CA ASP A 154 -13.28 18.43 -19.70
C ASP A 154 -14.24 17.59 -18.86
N ASP A 155 -15.39 18.20 -18.52
CA ASP A 155 -16.46 17.57 -17.74
C ASP A 155 -17.05 16.32 -18.41
N ASN A 156 -17.11 16.30 -19.75
CA ASN A 156 -17.64 15.15 -20.49
C ASN A 156 -16.69 13.96 -20.35
N PHE A 157 -15.38 14.19 -20.53
CA PHE A 157 -14.36 13.17 -20.35
C PHE A 157 -14.27 12.70 -18.90
N TYR A 158 -14.39 13.60 -17.92
CA TYR A 158 -14.46 13.25 -16.50
C TYR A 158 -15.63 12.30 -16.19
N ASN A 159 -16.84 12.63 -16.66
CA ASN A 159 -18.03 11.81 -16.45
C ASN A 159 -17.90 10.43 -17.11
N LEU A 160 -17.36 10.37 -18.33
CA LEU A 160 -17.09 9.10 -19.01
C LEU A 160 -16.14 8.20 -18.20
N LEU A 161 -15.04 8.76 -17.67
CA LEU A 161 -14.08 8.01 -16.87
C LEU A 161 -14.68 7.53 -15.54
N ASN A 162 -15.53 8.33 -14.91
CA ASN A 162 -16.24 7.93 -13.69
C ASN A 162 -17.25 6.81 -13.95
N ASN A 163 -17.96 6.85 -15.08
CA ASN A 163 -18.87 5.78 -15.49
C ASN A 163 -18.11 4.47 -15.71
N ILE A 164 -16.95 4.52 -16.39
CA ILE A 164 -16.05 3.36 -16.57
C ILE A 164 -15.57 2.82 -15.21
N ARG A 165 -15.12 3.70 -14.31
CA ARG A 165 -14.64 3.35 -12.97
C ARG A 165 -15.69 2.61 -12.15
N LEU A 166 -16.96 3.00 -12.24
CA LEU A 166 -18.07 2.44 -11.46
C LEU A 166 -18.80 1.31 -12.18
N GLY A 167 -18.46 1.03 -13.43
CA GLY A 167 -19.18 0.06 -14.27
C GLY A 167 -20.62 0.49 -14.60
N GLN A 168 -20.89 1.80 -14.65
CA GLN A 168 -22.21 2.36 -14.91
C GLN A 168 -22.30 2.87 -16.36
N ASP A 169 -23.49 2.79 -16.95
CA ASP A 169 -23.78 3.37 -18.27
C ASP A 169 -22.81 2.93 -19.39
N LEU A 170 -22.35 1.68 -19.31
CA LEU A 170 -21.42 1.05 -20.26
C LEU A 170 -22.10 0.57 -21.55
N GLY A 171 -23.41 0.84 -21.71
CA GLY A 171 -24.18 0.39 -22.86
C GLY A 171 -23.83 1.22 -24.09
N GLU A 172 -23.55 0.54 -25.21
CA GLU A 172 -23.63 1.19 -26.52
C GLU A 172 -25.06 1.70 -26.70
N ASN A 173 -25.22 3.02 -26.82
CA ASN A 173 -26.33 3.58 -27.56
C ASN A 173 -26.14 3.19 -29.04
N ASN A 174 -26.37 1.91 -29.36
CA ASN A 174 -26.54 1.45 -30.73
C ASN A 174 -27.89 1.97 -31.23
N ARG A 175 -27.82 3.07 -31.98
CA ARG A 175 -28.79 3.41 -33.02
C ARG A 175 -28.13 3.29 -34.37
#